data_AF-A0A6N3K1A0-F1
#
_entry.id   AF-A0A6N3K1A0-F1
#
_cell.length_a   1.000
_cell.length_b   1.000
_cell.length_c   1.000
_cell.angle_alpha   90.00
_cell.angle_beta   90.00
_cell.angle_gamma   90.00
#
_symmetry.space_group_name_H-M   'P 1'
#
loop_
_entity.id
_entity.type
_entity.pdbx_description
1 polymer ?
#
loop_
_entity_poly.entity_id
_entity_poly.type
_entity_poly.pdbx_seq_one_letter_code
_entity_poly.pdbx_strand_id
1 'polypeptide(L)'
;MFTVKASLTRIPRQKRREVVENDAFAAFARRIIRAHGRRVAAGDVEALRDLVALSTNLDEAIGEAVVGLRAFGYSWSEIGTRLGISKQAAQQRWGGEKP
;
A
#
# COMPACT_ATOMS: atom_id res chain seq x y z
N MET A 1 -17.75 19.21 43.10
CA MET A 1 -18.20 19.81 41.83
C MET A 1 -17.60 18.97 40.71
N PHE A 2 -18.41 18.17 40.00
CA PHE A 2 -17.92 17.23 38.99
C PHE A 2 -17.93 17.91 37.61
N THR A 3 -16.76 18.15 37.03
CA THR A 3 -16.64 18.64 35.65
C THR A 3 -16.86 17.46 34.70
N VAL A 4 -18.01 17.44 34.03
CA VAL A 4 -18.30 16.47 32.97
C VAL A 4 -17.43 16.81 31.75
N LYS A 5 -16.60 15.85 31.29
CA LYS A 5 -15.80 16.00 30.06
C LYS A 5 -16.72 16.12 28.84
N ALA A 6 -16.41 17.08 27.98
CA ALA A 6 -17.07 17.26 26.69
C ALA A 6 -17.18 15.93 25.95
N SER A 7 -18.41 15.61 25.57
CA SER A 7 -18.81 14.46 24.78
C SER A 7 -17.93 14.31 23.55
N LEU A 8 -17.36 13.12 23.36
CA LEU A 8 -16.59 12.73 22.19
C LEU A 8 -17.42 13.01 20.93
N THR A 9 -17.04 14.04 20.18
CA THR A 9 -17.59 14.34 18.86
C THR A 9 -17.57 13.05 18.04
N ARG A 10 -18.75 12.61 17.57
CA ARG A 10 -18.91 11.44 16.72
C ARG A 10 -18.10 11.69 15.44
N ILE A 11 -16.87 11.18 15.41
CA ILE A 11 -16.02 11.21 14.21
C ILE A 11 -16.84 10.52 13.11
N PRO A 12 -17.03 11.14 11.93
CA PRO A 12 -17.75 10.52 10.84
C PRO A 12 -17.12 9.16 10.58
N ARG A 13 -17.92 8.08 10.68
CA ARG A 13 -17.47 6.73 10.27
C ARG A 13 -17.01 6.86 8.83
N GLN A 14 -15.70 6.75 8.60
CA GLN A 14 -15.09 6.84 7.28
C GLN A 14 -15.86 5.89 6.37
N LYS A 15 -16.53 6.47 5.36
CA LYS A 15 -17.38 5.74 4.43
C LYS A 15 -16.46 4.77 3.68
N ARG A 16 -16.42 3.50 4.12
CA ARG A 16 -15.71 2.44 3.39
C ARG A 16 -16.29 2.48 1.98
N ARG A 17 -15.47 2.88 0.99
CA ARG A 17 -15.85 2.68 -0.40
C ARG A 17 -16.15 1.20 -0.56
N GLU A 18 -17.27 0.91 -1.23
CA GLU A 18 -17.54 -0.41 -1.77
C GLU A 18 -16.32 -0.87 -2.54
N VAL A 19 -16.02 -2.16 -2.39
CA VAL A 19 -14.86 -2.87 -2.92
C VAL A 19 -14.57 -2.39 -4.34
N VAL A 20 -13.48 -1.65 -4.52
CA VAL A 20 -12.89 -1.45 -5.85
C VAL A 20 -12.56 -2.85 -6.37
N GLU A 21 -12.92 -3.19 -7.61
CA GLU A 21 -12.62 -4.49 -8.25
C GLU A 21 -11.11 -4.69 -8.48
N ASN A 22 -10.33 -4.64 -7.40
CA ASN A 22 -8.88 -4.72 -7.42
C ASN A 22 -8.42 -6.17 -7.55
N ASP A 23 -9.25 -7.16 -7.21
CA ASP A 23 -8.84 -8.56 -7.17
C ASP A 23 -8.55 -9.13 -8.56
N ALA A 24 -9.39 -8.83 -9.55
CA ALA A 24 -9.19 -9.25 -10.94
C ALA A 24 -7.97 -8.56 -11.56
N PHE A 25 -7.82 -7.24 -11.33
CA PHE A 25 -6.66 -6.49 -11.79
C PHE A 25 -5.36 -6.97 -11.14
N ALA A 26 -5.37 -7.21 -9.83
CA ALA A 26 -4.22 -7.74 -9.10
C ALA A 26 -3.88 -9.17 -9.55
N ALA A 27 -4.88 -10.01 -9.84
CA ALA A 27 -4.66 -11.34 -10.40
C ALA A 27 -3.99 -11.28 -11.78
N PHE A 28 -4.45 -10.36 -12.63
CA PHE A 28 -3.83 -10.08 -13.92
C PHE A 28 -2.38 -9.60 -13.77
N ALA A 29 -2.13 -8.57 -12.95
CA ALA A 29 -0.78 -8.04 -12.72
C ALA A 29 0.19 -9.12 -12.23
N ARG A 30 -0.22 -9.91 -11.23
CA ARG A 30 0.57 -11.06 -10.73
C ARG A 30 0.87 -12.09 -11.82
N ARG A 31 -0.06 -12.33 -12.75
CA ARG A 31 0.15 -13.26 -13.87
C ARG A 31 1.21 -12.73 -14.83
N ILE A 32 1.17 -11.45 -15.17
CA ILE A 32 2.13 -10.82 -16.08
C ILE A 32 3.54 -10.79 -15.48
N ILE A 33 3.69 -10.40 -14.22
CA ILE A 33 4.98 -10.36 -13.52
C ILE A 33 5.64 -11.75 -13.52
N ARG A 34 4.87 -12.81 -13.19
CA ARG A 34 5.38 -14.19 -13.24
C ARG A 34 5.78 -14.63 -14.65
N ALA A 35 5.03 -14.21 -15.66
CA ALA A 35 5.35 -14.53 -17.04
C ALA A 35 6.61 -13.81 -17.53
N HIS A 36 6.89 -12.59 -17.04
CA HIS A 36 8.14 -11.89 -17.34
C HIS A 36 9.34 -12.60 -16.69
N GLY A 37 9.24 -12.94 -15.40
CA GLY A 37 10.30 -13.69 -14.70
C GLY A 37 10.64 -15.03 -15.36
N ARG A 38 9.64 -15.78 -15.84
CA ARG A 38 9.89 -17.02 -16.60
C ARG A 38 10.62 -16.81 -17.92
N ARG A 39 10.39 -15.68 -18.61
CA ARG A 39 11.10 -15.35 -19.86
C ARG A 39 12.55 -14.99 -19.59
N VAL A 40 12.80 -14.19 -18.56
CA VAL A 40 14.18 -13.87 -18.10
C VAL A 40 14.93 -15.15 -17.74
N ALA A 41 14.29 -16.03 -16.97
CA ALA A 41 14.88 -17.32 -16.56
C ALA A 41 15.17 -18.29 -17.72
N ALA A 42 14.61 -18.06 -18.92
CA ALA A 42 14.88 -18.87 -20.10
C ALA A 42 16.20 -18.54 -20.80
N GLY A 43 16.98 -17.58 -20.28
CA GLY A 43 18.37 -17.33 -20.72
C GLY A 43 18.70 -15.88 -21.09
N ASP A 44 17.84 -14.91 -20.77
CA ASP A 44 18.07 -13.50 -21.09
C ASP A 44 18.57 -12.75 -19.84
N VAL A 45 19.90 -12.72 -19.66
CA VAL A 45 20.54 -12.03 -18.54
C VAL A 45 20.38 -10.51 -18.61
N GLU A 46 20.29 -9.94 -19.81
CA GLU A 46 20.10 -8.50 -19.99
C GLU A 46 18.70 -8.07 -19.52
N ALA A 47 17.69 -8.90 -19.78
CA ALA A 47 16.33 -8.67 -19.29
C ALA A 47 16.20 -8.77 -17.75
N LEU A 48 17.22 -9.25 -17.03
CA LEU A 48 17.23 -9.20 -15.56
C LEU A 48 17.22 -7.76 -15.05
N ARG A 49 17.90 -6.84 -15.75
CA ARG A 49 17.91 -5.41 -15.40
C ARG A 49 16.51 -4.83 -15.41
N ASP A 50 15.72 -5.15 -16.44
CA ASP A 50 14.35 -4.66 -16.58
C ASP A 50 13.42 -5.26 -15.51
N LEU A 51 13.60 -6.54 -15.18
CA LEU A 51 12.85 -7.19 -14.12
C LEU A 51 13.16 -6.58 -12.73
N VAL A 52 14.41 -6.19 -12.48
CA VAL A 52 14.79 -5.47 -11.25
C VAL A 52 14.18 -4.07 -11.23
N ALA A 53 14.24 -3.34 -12.34
CA ALA A 53 13.62 -2.01 -12.45
C ALA A 53 12.10 -2.06 -12.20
N LEU A 54 11.43 -3.13 -12.66
CA LEU A 54 10.01 -3.35 -12.37
C LEU A 54 9.74 -3.51 -10.86
N SER A 55 10.65 -4.14 -10.10
CA SER A 55 10.53 -4.24 -8.65
C SER A 55 10.52 -2.85 -7.99
N THR A 56 11.44 -1.98 -8.41
CA THR A 56 11.52 -0.59 -7.93
C THR A 56 10.22 0.16 -8.21
N ASN A 57 9.69 0.04 -9.44
CA ASN A 57 8.41 0.67 -9.82
C ASN A 57 7.24 0.18 -8.94
N LEU A 58 7.23 -1.12 -8.58
CA LEU A 58 6.22 -1.67 -7.68
C LEU A 58 6.34 -1.08 -6.27
N ASP A 59 7.55 -0.95 -5.74
CA ASP A 59 7.79 -0.36 -4.42
C ASP A 59 7.38 1.12 -4.37
N GLU A 60 7.65 1.88 -5.45
CA GLU A 60 7.19 3.26 -5.60
C GLU A 60 5.67 3.36 -5.62
N ALA A 61 5.01 2.54 -6.45
CA ALA A 61 3.55 2.49 -6.54
C ALA A 61 2.89 2.09 -5.21
N ILE A 62 3.51 1.19 -4.44
CA ILE A 62 3.05 0.86 -3.06
C ILE A 62 3.15 2.10 -2.17
N GLY A 63 4.26 2.85 -2.24
CA GLY A 63 4.43 4.09 -1.49
C GLY A 63 3.36 5.12 -1.81
N GLU A 64 3.08 5.36 -3.10
CA GLU A 64 2.01 6.25 -3.54
C GLU A 64 0.63 5.81 -3.05
N ALA A 65 0.32 4.51 -3.15
CA ALA A 65 -0.93 3.95 -2.65
C ALA A 65 -1.08 4.16 -1.13
N VAL A 66 -0.02 3.92 -0.35
CA VAL A 66 -0.02 4.14 1.10
C VAL A 66 -0.23 5.62 1.45
N VAL A 67 0.47 6.53 0.77
CA VAL A 67 0.30 7.98 0.95
C VAL A 67 -1.12 8.42 0.58
N GLY A 68 -1.65 7.92 -0.54
CA GLY A 68 -3.03 8.18 -0.96
C GLY A 68 -4.06 7.68 0.07
N LEU A 69 -3.86 6.49 0.63
CA LEU A 69 -4.72 5.95 1.70
C LEU A 69 -4.62 6.78 2.99
N ARG A 70 -3.43 7.27 3.35
CA ARG A 70 -3.23 8.20 4.47
C ARG A 70 -3.97 9.51 4.27
N ALA A 71 -3.86 10.11 3.08
CA ALA A 71 -4.58 11.33 2.72
C ALA A 71 -6.10 11.13 2.71
N PHE A 72 -6.57 9.94 2.31
CA PHE A 72 -7.99 9.56 2.36
C PHE A 72 -8.53 9.36 3.80
N GLY A 73 -7.64 9.30 4.80
CA GLY A 73 -8.00 9.25 6.22
C GLY A 73 -7.74 7.93 6.94
N TYR A 74 -7.21 6.91 6.26
CA TYR A 74 -6.81 5.67 6.94
C TYR A 74 -5.64 5.93 7.89
N SER A 75 -5.70 5.40 9.10
CA SER A 75 -4.62 5.52 10.09
C SER A 75 -3.42 4.62 9.76
N TRP A 76 -2.24 4.96 10.28
CA TRP A 76 -1.06 4.09 10.23
C TRP A 76 -1.32 2.70 10.83
N SER A 77 -2.19 2.62 11.85
CA SER A 77 -2.56 1.35 12.47
C SER A 77 -3.36 0.50 11.50
N GLU A 78 -4.37 1.07 10.84
CA GLU A 78 -5.20 0.34 9.88
C GLU A 78 -4.38 -0.15 8.68
N ILE A 79 -3.52 0.71 8.14
CA ILE A 79 -2.63 0.35 7.03
C ILE A 79 -1.66 -0.76 7.46
N GLY A 80 -1.00 -0.61 8.62
CA GLY A 80 -0.09 -1.63 9.15
C GLY A 80 -0.78 -2.99 9.32
N THR A 81 -1.96 -3.03 9.93
CA THR A 81 -2.74 -4.25 10.09
C THR A 81 -3.08 -4.91 8.75
N ARG A 82 -3.42 -4.15 7.70
CA ARG A 82 -3.71 -4.70 6.36
C ARG A 82 -2.47 -5.25 5.64
N LEU A 83 -1.30 -4.70 5.94
CA LEU A 83 -0.02 -5.13 5.38
C LEU A 83 0.70 -6.18 6.25
N GLY A 84 0.15 -6.55 7.41
CA GLY A 84 0.77 -7.51 8.33
C GLY A 84 1.98 -6.97 9.08
N ILE A 85 2.09 -5.65 9.26
CA ILE A 85 3.21 -4.99 9.95
C ILE A 85 2.72 -4.08 11.08
N SER A 86 3.62 -3.67 11.97
CA SER A 86 3.27 -2.74 13.05
C SER A 86 2.96 -1.33 12.53
N LYS A 87 2.21 -0.55 13.32
CA LYS A 87 1.96 0.88 13.06
C LYS A 87 3.28 1.64 12.88
N GLN A 88 4.25 1.38 13.76
CA GLN A 88 5.55 2.04 13.76
C GLN A 88 6.34 1.69 12.50
N ALA A 89 6.33 0.41 12.07
CA ALA A 89 6.97 -0.02 10.82
C ALA A 89 6.34 0.66 9.60
N ALA A 90 5.01 0.79 9.55
CA ALA A 90 4.32 1.51 8.49
C ALA A 90 4.70 3.00 8.48
N GLN A 91 4.67 3.65 9.64
CA GLN A 91 5.06 5.07 9.77
C GLN A 91 6.53 5.30 9.43
N GLN A 92 7.44 4.41 9.84
CA GLN A 92 8.86 4.53 9.51
C GLN A 92 9.10 4.40 8.01
N ARG A 93 8.38 3.50 7.34
CA ARG A 93 8.58 3.21 5.92
C ARG A 93 7.98 4.27 5.00
N TRP A 94 6.86 4.90 5.38
CA TRP A 94 6.11 5.81 4.48
C TRP A 94 5.70 7.14 5.11
N GLY A 95 6.04 7.39 6.38
CA GLY A 95 5.63 8.58 7.12
C GLY A 95 6.62 9.73 7.11
N GLY A 96 7.78 9.60 6.44
CA GLY A 96 8.65 10.72 6.16
C GLY A 96 8.08 11.63 5.06
N GLU A 97 8.45 12.90 5.06
CA GLU A 97 8.24 13.77 3.90
C GLU A 97 9.02 13.20 2.72
N LYS A 98 8.32 12.79 1.65
CA LYS A 98 8.95 12.74 0.33
C LYS A 98 9.24 14.21 -0.04
N PRO A 99 10.48 14.58 -0.41
CA PRO A 99 10.79 15.93 -0.89
C PRO A 99 9.98 16.26 -2.15
#